data_AF-A0A5C0BBR7-F1
#
_entry.id   AF-A0A5C0BBR7-F1
#
_cell.length_a   1.000
_cell.length_b   1.000
_cell.length_c   1.000
_cell.angle_alpha   90.00
_cell.angle_beta   90.00
_cell.angle_gamma   90.00
#
_symmetry.space_group_name_H-M   'P 1'
#
loop_
_entity.id
_entity.type
_entity.pdbx_description
1 polymer ?
#
loop_
_entity_poly.entity_id
_entity_poly.type
_entity_poly.pdbx_seq_one_letter_code
_entity_poly.pdbx_strand_id
1 'polypeptide(L)'
;PFGGMVKGAHRNLMRKFVKARPAAIEEDFQRRMHPGLTYCQRVGNVMGATTMLSLASTIDNADLSSPQRVGVFSYGTGCSSEFF
;
A
#
# COMPACT_ATOMS: atom_id res chain seq x y z
N PRO A 1 -6.24 7.09 2.23
CA PRO A 1 -6.66 8.47 1.90
C PRO A 1 -6.25 8.92 0.49
N PHE A 2 -4.95 8.92 0.14
CA PHE A 2 -4.47 9.21 -1.22
C PHE A 2 -3.05 8.65 -1.42
N GLY A 3 -2.66 8.40 -2.67
CA GLY A 3 -1.42 7.69 -3.01
C GLY A 3 -0.14 8.35 -2.50
N GLY A 4 -0.06 9.68 -2.50
CA GLY A 4 1.11 10.41 -1.99
C GLY A 4 1.43 10.13 -0.52
N MET A 5 0.39 10.03 0.33
CA MET A 5 0.56 9.68 1.75
C MET A 5 1.06 8.25 1.91
N VAL A 6 0.52 7.30 1.14
CA VAL A 6 0.93 5.89 1.15
C VAL A 6 2.40 5.75 0.73
N LYS A 7 2.84 6.48 -0.31
CA LYS A 7 4.24 6.54 -0.74
C LYS A 7 5.16 7.07 0.35
N GLY A 8 4.74 8.11 1.06
CA GLY A 8 5.46 8.65 2.21
C GLY A 8 5.61 7.63 3.35
N ALA A 9 4.52 6.94 3.70
CA ALA A 9 4.49 5.93 4.77
C ALA A 9 5.36 4.71 4.44
N HIS A 10 5.23 4.14 3.24
CA HIS A 10 6.10 3.04 2.78
C HIS A 10 7.58 3.42 2.83
N ARG A 11 7.95 4.61 2.33
CA ARG A 11 9.33 5.11 2.41
C ARG A 11 9.83 5.23 3.85
N ASN A 12 8.98 5.69 4.78
CA ASN A 12 9.35 5.75 6.19
C ASN A 12 9.64 4.36 6.76
N LEU A 13 8.76 3.38 6.50
CA LEU A 13 8.93 1.99 6.95
C LEU A 13 10.19 1.34 6.37
N MET A 14 10.44 1.50 5.07
CA MET A 14 11.62 0.94 4.41
C MET A 14 12.93 1.52 4.94
N ARG A 15 12.95 2.81 5.32
CA ARG A 15 14.12 3.42 5.98
C ARG A 15 14.28 2.93 7.42
N LYS A 16 13.19 2.85 8.19
CA LYS A 16 13.21 2.53 9.61
C LYS A 16 13.56 1.07 9.88
N PHE A 17 12.96 0.14 9.14
CA PHE A 17 13.07 -1.29 9.42
C PHE A 17 14.04 -2.02 8.48
N VAL A 18 14.02 -1.69 7.20
CA VAL A 18 14.86 -2.36 6.18
C VAL A 18 16.20 -1.64 5.97
N LYS A 19 16.30 -0.36 6.36
CA LYS A 19 17.47 0.51 6.13
C LYS A 19 17.84 0.62 4.63
N ALA A 20 16.82 0.60 3.77
CA ALA A 20 17.00 0.60 2.32
C ALA A 20 17.46 1.97 1.77
N ARG A 21 18.24 1.93 0.68
CA ARG A 21 18.66 3.12 -0.08
C ARG A 21 17.51 3.67 -0.94
N PRO A 22 17.49 4.99 -1.28
CA PRO A 22 16.37 5.60 -2.00
C PRO A 22 15.93 4.89 -3.29
N ALA A 23 16.87 4.44 -4.12
CA ALA A 23 16.56 3.73 -5.36
C ALA A 23 15.81 2.41 -5.10
N ALA A 24 16.26 1.62 -4.12
CA ALA A 24 15.61 0.37 -3.74
C ALA A 24 14.22 0.60 -3.13
N ILE A 25 14.00 1.72 -2.44
CA ILE A 25 12.68 2.08 -1.93
C ILE A 25 11.72 2.37 -3.08
N GLU A 26 12.17 3.12 -4.10
CA GLU A 26 11.31 3.43 -5.25
C GLU A 26 10.97 2.17 -6.04
N GLU A 27 11.95 1.32 -6.33
CA GLU A 27 11.73 0.03 -7.00
C GLU A 27 10.74 -0.84 -6.22
N ASP A 28 10.93 -0.94 -4.90
CA ASP A 28 10.03 -1.71 -4.05
C ASP A 28 8.62 -1.12 -3.98
N PHE A 29 8.49 0.20 -3.98
CA PHE A 29 7.21 0.88 -4.02
C PHE A 29 6.46 0.57 -5.33
N GLN A 30 7.15 0.67 -6.48
CA GLN A 30 6.56 0.37 -7.78
C GLN A 30 6.11 -1.10 -7.86
N ARG A 31 6.92 -2.02 -7.34
CA ARG A 31 6.62 -3.45 -7.40
C ARG A 31 5.50 -3.87 -6.44
N ARG A 32 5.52 -3.40 -5.18
CA ARG A 32 4.64 -3.94 -4.11
C ARG A 32 3.49 -3.04 -3.70
N MET A 33 3.59 -1.72 -3.91
CA MET A 33 2.58 -0.77 -3.46
C MET A 33 1.75 -0.21 -4.61
N HIS A 34 2.36 0.05 -5.76
CA HIS A 34 1.69 0.68 -6.90
C HIS A 34 0.45 -0.09 -7.39
N PRO A 35 0.45 -1.45 -7.51
CA PRO A 35 -0.73 -2.20 -7.92
C PRO A 35 -1.98 -1.91 -7.06
N GLY A 36 -1.79 -1.72 -5.75
CA GLY A 36 -2.89 -1.39 -4.83
C GLY A 36 -3.45 0.03 -4.98
N LEU A 37 -2.75 0.92 -5.69
CA LEU A 37 -3.15 2.31 -5.86
C LEU A 37 -3.97 2.56 -7.14
N THR A 38 -3.98 1.63 -8.10
CA THR A 38 -4.66 1.78 -9.40
C THR A 38 -6.13 2.16 -9.25
N TYR A 39 -6.90 1.45 -8.41
CA TYR A 39 -8.32 1.78 -8.20
C TYR A 39 -8.49 2.98 -7.26
N CYS A 40 -7.63 3.13 -6.25
CA CYS A 40 -7.68 4.26 -5.34
C CYS A 40 -7.49 5.61 -6.06
N GLN A 41 -6.67 5.67 -7.11
CA GLN A 41 -6.48 6.88 -7.92
C GLN A 41 -7.72 7.26 -8.75
N ARG A 42 -8.55 6.28 -9.12
CA ARG A 42 -9.77 6.50 -9.92
C ARG A 42 -10.96 6.91 -9.05
N VAL A 43 -11.03 6.40 -7.83
CA VAL A 43 -12.19 6.57 -6.93
C VAL A 43 -11.95 7.65 -5.88
N GLY A 44 -10.70 7.86 -5.47
CA GLY A 44 -10.37 8.74 -4.35
C GLY A 44 -10.59 8.08 -2.98
N ASN A 45 -10.75 8.91 -1.94
CA ASN A 45 -10.87 8.43 -0.56
C ASN A 45 -12.31 7.96 -0.25
N VAL A 46 -12.49 6.66 -0.04
CA VAL A 46 -13.77 6.03 0.35
C VAL A 46 -13.77 5.56 1.81
N MET A 47 -13.01 6.27 2.66
CA MET A 47 -12.94 6.06 4.11
C MET A 47 -12.65 4.59 4.46
N GLY A 48 -13.52 3.94 5.23
CA GLY A 48 -13.33 2.56 5.71
C GLY A 48 -13.20 1.52 4.60
N ALA A 49 -13.73 1.79 3.40
CA ALA A 49 -13.60 0.87 2.27
C ALA A 49 -12.25 0.98 1.55
N THR A 50 -11.44 2.03 1.82
CA THR A 50 -10.23 2.31 1.04
C THR A 50 -9.21 1.18 1.13
N THR A 51 -9.06 0.56 2.31
CA THR A 51 -8.14 -0.56 2.50
C THR A 51 -8.57 -1.77 1.67
N MET A 52 -9.87 -2.07 1.62
CA MET A 52 -10.41 -3.17 0.81
C MET A 52 -10.34 -2.87 -0.69
N LEU A 53 -10.59 -1.63 -1.10
CA LEU A 53 -10.41 -1.19 -2.48
C LEU A 53 -8.95 -1.32 -2.93
N SER A 54 -8.00 -0.98 -2.05
CA SER A 54 -6.58 -1.17 -2.31
C SER A 54 -6.21 -2.65 -2.41
N LEU A 55 -6.78 -3.52 -1.57
CA LEU A 55 -6.54 -4.96 -1.63
C LEU A 55 -7.07 -5.56 -2.93
N ALA A 56 -8.29 -5.21 -3.33
CA ALA A 56 -8.86 -5.62 -4.61
C ALA A 56 -7.99 -5.14 -5.79
N SER A 57 -7.56 -3.88 -5.77
CA SER A 57 -6.64 -3.33 -6.76
C SER A 57 -5.32 -4.10 -6.81
N THR A 58 -4.75 -4.50 -5.68
CA THR A 58 -3.54 -5.33 -5.64
C THR A 58 -3.75 -6.68 -6.30
N ILE A 59 -4.86 -7.37 -6.02
CA ILE A 59 -5.16 -8.69 -6.59
C ILE A 59 -5.27 -8.61 -8.12
N ASP A 60 -5.95 -7.59 -8.64
CA ASP A 60 -6.20 -7.46 -10.08
C ASP A 60 -5.00 -6.94 -10.88
N ASN A 61 -4.04 -6.25 -10.24
CA ASN A 61 -2.98 -5.52 -10.94
C ASN A 61 -1.55 -5.97 -10.59
N ALA A 62 -1.37 -6.88 -9.63
CA ALA A 62 -0.05 -7.43 -9.30
C ALA A 62 0.30 -8.65 -10.17
N ASP A 63 1.58 -8.94 -10.33
CA ASP A 63 2.04 -10.23 -10.85
C ASP A 63 1.83 -11.31 -9.80
N LEU A 64 0.84 -12.19 -10.04
CA LEU A 64 0.47 -13.32 -9.21
C LEU A 64 0.72 -14.66 -9.92
N SER A 65 1.83 -14.77 -10.66
CA SER A 65 2.30 -16.02 -11.28
C SER A 65 2.48 -17.19 -10.29
N SER A 66 2.56 -16.91 -8.99
CA SER A 66 2.55 -17.89 -7.91
C SER A 66 1.80 -17.34 -6.69
N PRO A 67 1.37 -18.18 -5.73
CA PRO A 67 0.74 -17.71 -4.50
C PRO A 67 1.64 -16.72 -3.75
N GLN A 68 1.07 -15.56 -3.38
CA GLN A 68 1.80 -14.51 -2.65
C GLN A 68 1.11 -14.13 -1.35
N ARG A 69 1.90 -13.60 -0.41
CA ARG A 69 1.40 -13.02 0.84
C ARG A 69 1.24 -11.51 0.68
N VAL A 70 0.09 -10.99 1.09
CA VAL A 70 -0.19 -9.55 1.16
C VAL A 70 -0.28 -9.14 2.62
N GLY A 71 0.39 -8.06 3.00
CA GLY A 71 0.21 -7.42 4.30
C GLY A 71 -0.71 -6.21 4.16
N VAL A 72 -1.68 -6.08 5.05
CA VAL A 72 -2.73 -5.07 5.01
C VAL A 72 -2.63 -4.21 6.26
N PHE A 73 -2.52 -2.90 6.07
CA PHE A 73 -2.57 -1.93 7.16
C PHE A 73 -3.88 -1.14 7.10
N SER A 74 -4.68 -1.22 8.17
CA SER A 74 -5.92 -0.47 8.33
C SER A 74 -5.76 0.59 9.43
N TYR A 75 -6.30 1.78 9.19
CA TYR A 75 -6.27 2.89 10.13
C TYR A 75 -7.57 3.69 10.05
N GLY A 76 -8.12 4.04 11.22
CA GLY A 76 -9.25 4.95 11.37
C GLY A 76 -8.99 6.01 12.44
N THR A 77 -9.42 7.25 12.17
CA THR A 77 -9.31 8.37 13.12
C THR A 77 -10.15 8.13 14.38
N GLY A 78 -9.62 8.46 15.56
CA GLY A 78 -10.26 8.22 16.86
C GLY A 78 -9.36 7.72 18.00
N CYS A 79 -8.33 6.88 17.81
CA CYS A 79 -7.97 6.07 16.64
C CYS A 79 -7.82 4.59 17.01
N SER A 80 -8.01 3.74 16.01
CA SER A 80 -7.62 2.32 16.05
C SER A 80 -6.95 1.95 14.73
N SER A 81 -6.07 0.96 14.79
CA SER A 81 -5.30 0.47 13.64
C SER A 81 -4.97 -0.99 13.80
N GLU A 82 -4.87 -1.69 12.68
CA GLU A 82 -4.52 -3.10 12.65
C GLU A 82 -3.62 -3.39 11.44
N PHE A 83 -2.67 -4.31 11.63
CA PHE A 83 -1.87 -4.89 10.55
C PHE A 83 -2.10 -6.40 10.54
N PHE A 84 -2.47 -6.94 9.38
CA PHE A 84 -2.78 -8.35 9.19
C PHE A 84 -2.32 -8.86 7.83
#